data_AF-A0A2X2WHF4-F1
#
_entry.id   AF-A0A2X2WHF4-F1
#
_cell.length_a   1.000
_cell.length_b   1.000
_cell.length_c   1.000
_cell.angle_alpha   90.00
_cell.angle_beta   90.00
_cell.angle_gamma   90.00
#
_symmetry.space_group_name_H-M   'P 1'
#
loop_
_entity.id
_entity.type
_entity.pdbx_description
1 polymer ?
#
loop_
_entity_poly.entity_id
_entity_poly.type
_entity_poly.pdbx_seq_one_letter_code
_entity_poly.pdbx_strand_id
1 'polypeptide(L)'
;MPRGYRTRWRRWTDEAALMRELRIFRRRIMVRIAWAQALSLVEEENILQQLSHLAETLIVAARDWLYDACCREWGTPCNHDGVPPNRC
;
A
#
# COMPACT_ATOMS: atom_id res chain seq x y z
N MET A 1 -3.58 -11.31 -2.88
CA MET A 1 -4.40 -10.20 -2.35
C MET A 1 -5.85 -10.34 -2.80
N PRO A 2 -6.88 -10.28 -1.93
CA PRO A 2 -8.26 -10.21 -2.39
C PRO A 2 -8.47 -8.89 -3.15
N ARG A 3 -9.04 -8.97 -4.34
CA ARG A 3 -9.13 -7.89 -5.35
C ARG A 3 -9.88 -6.61 -4.90
N GLY A 4 -10.40 -6.55 -3.68
CA GLY A 4 -11.31 -5.51 -3.19
C GLY A 4 -10.69 -4.21 -2.66
N TYR A 5 -9.40 -4.19 -2.29
CA TYR A 5 -8.80 -2.98 -1.68
C TYR A 5 -8.28 -1.95 -2.70
N ARG A 6 -8.12 -2.35 -3.96
CA ARG A 6 -7.53 -1.50 -5.02
C ARG A 6 -8.39 -0.27 -5.36
N THR A 7 -9.68 -0.29 -5.06
CA THR A 7 -10.62 0.78 -5.43
C THR A 7 -10.75 1.90 -4.39
N ARG A 8 -10.26 1.72 -3.16
CA ARG A 8 -10.38 2.76 -2.11
C ARG A 8 -9.40 3.92 -2.31
N TRP A 9 -8.22 3.66 -2.86
CA TRP A 9 -7.14 4.63 -3.00
C TRP A 9 -7.25 5.51 -4.26
N ARG A 10 -8.20 5.20 -5.14
CA ARG A 10 -8.39 5.92 -6.41
C ARG A 10 -9.06 7.29 -6.27
N ARG A 11 -9.59 7.61 -5.09
CA ARG A 11 -10.29 8.88 -4.80
C ARG A 11 -9.38 10.00 -4.33
N TRP A 12 -8.08 9.75 -4.19
CA TRP A 12 -7.11 10.67 -3.62
C TRP A 12 -6.48 11.45 -4.77
N THR A 13 -6.83 12.73 -4.87
CA THR A 13 -6.37 13.66 -5.90
C THR A 13 -4.98 14.25 -5.60
N ASP A 14 -4.52 14.14 -4.37
CA ASP A 14 -3.27 14.74 -3.88
C ASP A 14 -2.46 13.71 -3.07
N GLU A 15 -1.13 13.72 -3.26
CA GLU A 15 -0.15 12.87 -2.59
C GLU A 15 -0.22 13.03 -1.07
N ALA A 16 -0.36 14.27 -0.59
CA ALA A 16 -0.42 14.56 0.85
C ALA A 16 -1.58 13.81 1.53
N ALA A 17 -2.70 13.71 0.81
CA ALA A 17 -3.90 13.05 1.26
C ALA A 17 -3.69 11.53 1.27
N LEU A 18 -3.12 10.93 0.20
CA LEU A 18 -2.77 9.50 0.20
C LEU A 18 -1.85 9.14 1.38
N MET A 19 -0.78 9.91 1.56
CA MET A 19 0.21 9.69 2.62
C MET A 19 -0.43 9.76 4.01
N ARG A 20 -1.43 10.64 4.20
CA ARG A 20 -2.20 10.69 5.45
C ARG A 20 -2.96 9.40 5.70
N GLU A 21 -3.63 8.83 4.70
CA GLU A 21 -4.36 7.57 4.90
C GLU A 21 -3.45 6.39 5.10
N LEU A 22 -2.35 6.28 4.36
CA LEU A 22 -1.37 5.23 4.58
C LEU A 22 -0.88 5.24 6.04
N ARG A 23 -0.64 6.43 6.60
CA ARG A 23 -0.30 6.60 8.02
C ARG A 23 -1.44 6.19 8.97
N ILE A 24 -2.69 6.49 8.65
CA ILE A 24 -3.86 6.10 9.47
C ILE A 24 -4.06 4.57 9.41
N PHE A 25 -3.98 3.98 8.22
CA PHE A 25 -4.08 2.54 8.01
C PHE A 25 -2.98 1.80 8.77
N ARG A 26 -1.71 2.21 8.60
CA ARG A 26 -0.57 1.65 9.34
C ARG A 26 -0.82 1.66 10.85
N ARG A 27 -1.27 2.79 11.41
CA ARG A 27 -1.59 2.90 12.84
C ARG A 27 -2.71 1.96 13.27
N ARG A 28 -3.80 1.87 12.51
CA ARG A 28 -4.92 0.97 12.81
C ARG A 28 -4.48 -0.49 12.84
N ILE A 29 -3.67 -0.93 11.87
CA ILE A 29 -3.19 -2.32 11.84
C ILE A 29 -2.18 -2.58 12.96
N MET A 30 -1.22 -1.67 13.21
CA MET A 30 -0.28 -1.82 14.32
C MET A 30 -0.99 -1.92 15.68
N VAL A 31 -2.06 -1.15 15.92
CA VAL A 31 -2.86 -1.27 17.16
C VAL A 31 -3.54 -2.63 17.26
N ARG A 32 -4.06 -3.18 16.15
CA ARG A 32 -4.67 -4.54 16.15
C ARG A 32 -3.63 -5.62 16.41
N ILE A 33 -2.44 -5.49 15.81
CA ILE A 33 -1.31 -6.40 16.07
C ILE A 33 -0.96 -6.31 17.55
N ALA A 34 -0.62 -5.12 18.07
CA ALA A 34 -0.25 -4.91 19.47
C ALA A 34 -1.31 -5.44 20.45
N TRP A 35 -2.60 -5.26 20.14
CA TRP A 35 -3.69 -5.82 20.93
C TRP A 35 -3.69 -7.36 20.93
N ALA A 36 -3.50 -7.98 19.78
CA ALA A 36 -3.40 -9.44 19.67
C ALA A 36 -2.16 -9.98 20.41
N GLN A 37 -1.04 -9.24 20.38
CA GLN A 37 0.16 -9.57 21.15
C GLN A 37 -0.08 -9.47 22.66
N ALA A 38 -0.72 -8.39 23.12
CA ALA A 38 -0.98 -8.14 24.54
C ALA A 38 -1.91 -9.20 25.17
N LEU A 39 -2.77 -9.81 24.35
CA LEU A 39 -3.66 -10.90 24.77
C LEU A 39 -3.09 -12.30 24.47
N SER A 40 -1.83 -12.39 24.00
CA SER A 40 -1.18 -13.65 23.59
C SER A 40 -2.03 -14.49 22.62
N LEU A 41 -2.81 -13.83 21.76
CA LEU A 41 -3.71 -14.49 20.81
C LEU A 41 -3.00 -15.00 19.55
N VAL A 42 -1.72 -14.64 19.38
CA VAL A 42 -0.92 -14.90 18.19
C VAL A 42 0.53 -15.15 18.60
N GLU A 43 1.17 -16.15 18.00
CA GLU A 43 2.59 -16.46 18.23
C GLU A 43 3.53 -15.39 17.64
N GLU A 44 4.74 -15.28 18.20
CA GLU A 44 5.73 -14.26 17.84
C GLU A 44 6.10 -14.26 16.35
N GLU A 45 6.29 -15.44 15.76
CA GLU A 45 6.61 -15.59 14.33
C GLU A 45 5.48 -15.04 13.42
N ASN A 46 4.22 -15.25 13.82
CA ASN A 46 3.05 -14.75 13.10
C ASN A 46 2.92 -13.22 13.19
N ILE A 47 3.50 -12.57 14.21
CA ILE A 47 3.54 -11.10 14.32
C ILE A 47 4.53 -10.52 13.30
N LEU A 48 5.74 -11.08 13.22
CA LEU A 48 6.75 -10.63 12.27
C LEU A 48 6.25 -10.73 10.83
N GLN A 49 5.55 -11.82 10.50
CA GLN A 49 4.93 -11.98 9.20
C GLN A 49 3.84 -10.93 8.94
N GLN A 50 3.00 -10.62 9.93
CA GLN A 50 1.98 -9.57 9.82
C GLN A 50 2.59 -8.17 9.60
N LEU A 51 3.72 -7.87 10.26
CA LEU A 51 4.43 -6.61 10.07
C LEU A 51 5.04 -6.52 8.67
N SER A 52 5.65 -7.59 8.19
CA SER A 52 6.20 -7.68 6.82
C SER A 52 5.11 -7.50 5.77
N HIS A 53 3.98 -8.19 5.91
CA HIS A 53 2.84 -8.05 5.00
C HIS A 53 2.23 -6.64 5.05
N LEU A 54 2.19 -6.00 6.22
CA LEU A 54 1.73 -4.62 6.35
C LEU A 54 2.66 -3.66 5.59
N ALA A 55 3.97 -3.80 5.76
CA ALA A 55 4.96 -2.99 5.06
C ALA A 55 4.85 -3.16 3.53
N GLU A 56 4.79 -4.40 3.05
CA GLU A 56 4.63 -4.70 1.63
C GLU A 56 3.35 -4.08 1.07
N THR A 57 2.22 -4.21 1.79
CA THR A 57 0.94 -3.62 1.38
C THR A 57 1.02 -2.10 1.25
N LEU A 58 1.69 -1.43 2.19
CA LEU A 58 1.87 0.02 2.17
C LEU A 58 2.76 0.47 1.00
N ILE A 59 3.85 -0.26 0.73
CA ILE A 59 4.79 0.03 -0.35
C ILE A 59 4.11 -0.13 -1.71
N VAL A 60 3.43 -1.26 -1.94
CA VAL A 60 2.73 -1.52 -3.20
C VAL A 60 1.63 -0.50 -3.43
N ALA A 61 0.86 -0.15 -2.40
CA ALA A 61 -0.21 0.85 -2.53
C ALA A 61 0.34 2.25 -2.87
N ALA A 62 1.42 2.68 -2.22
CA ALA A 62 2.06 3.97 -2.51
C ALA A 62 2.65 4.00 -3.94
N ARG A 63 3.36 2.95 -4.32
CA ARG A 63 3.95 2.78 -5.66
C ARG A 63 2.88 2.83 -6.74
N ASP A 64 1.82 2.03 -6.62
CA ASP A 64 0.76 1.95 -7.60
C ASP A 64 0.06 3.31 -7.78
N TRP A 65 -0.13 4.06 -6.69
CA TRP A 65 -0.71 5.41 -6.78
C TRP A 65 0.23 6.43 -7.41
N LEU A 66 1.51 6.44 -7.01
CA LEU A 66 2.52 7.34 -7.58
C LEU A 66 2.69 7.09 -9.06
N TYR A 67 2.71 5.84 -9.49
CA TYR A 67 2.74 5.48 -10.90
C TYR A 67 1.54 6.07 -11.66
N ASP A 68 0.32 5.86 -11.16
CA ASP A 68 -0.89 6.42 -11.76
C ASP A 68 -0.88 7.97 -11.73
N ALA A 69 -0.28 8.61 -10.73
CA ALA A 69 -0.15 10.06 -10.62
C ALA A 69 0.85 10.63 -11.62
N CYS A 70 2.06 10.07 -11.69
CA CYS A 70 3.08 10.45 -12.67
C CYS A 70 2.58 10.28 -14.11
N CYS A 71 1.87 9.17 -14.40
CA CYS A 71 1.27 8.98 -15.72
C CYS A 71 0.23 10.04 -16.08
N ARG A 72 -0.50 10.60 -15.10
CA ARG A 72 -1.47 11.69 -15.35
C ARG A 72 -0.78 13.02 -15.62
N GLU A 73 0.28 13.34 -14.87
CA GLU A 73 0.93 14.64 -15.00
C GLU A 73 1.88 14.69 -16.21
N TRP A 74 2.66 13.62 -16.46
CA TRP A 74 3.79 13.64 -17.40
C TRP A 74 3.58 12.69 -18.60
N GLY A 75 2.44 11.98 -18.66
CA GLY A 75 2.18 10.93 -19.64
C GLY A 75 2.77 9.57 -19.24
N THR A 76 2.41 8.50 -19.95
CA THR A 76 2.94 7.17 -19.67
C THR A 76 4.38 7.07 -20.18
N PRO A 77 5.39 6.80 -19.34
CA PRO A 77 6.73 6.53 -19.83
C PRO A 77 6.69 5.24 -20.64
N CYS A 78 6.85 5.35 -21.95
CA CYS A 78 7.04 4.20 -22.83
C CYS A 78 8.53 3.85 -22.85
N ASN A 79 8.87 2.56 -22.77
CA ASN A 79 10.21 2.11 -23.12
C ASN A 79 10.49 2.40 -24.61
N HIS A 80 11.74 2.27 -25.04
CA HIS A 80 12.18 2.54 -26.42
C HIS A 80 11.33 1.82 -27.49
N ASP A 81 10.66 0.72 -27.14
CA ASP A 81 9.76 -0.06 -28.02
C ASP A 81 8.28 0.36 -27.95
N GLY A 82 7.94 1.47 -27.28
CA GLY A 82 6.55 1.92 -27.14
C GLY A 82 5.70 1.10 -26.15
N VAL A 83 6.30 0.12 -25.49
CA VAL A 83 5.61 -0.77 -24.53
C VAL A 83 5.55 -0.07 -23.16
N PRO A 84 4.35 0.08 -22.56
CA PRO A 84 4.24 0.55 -21.18
C PRO A 84 4.89 -0.48 -20.25
N PRO A 85 5.68 -0.08 -19.24
CA PRO A 85 6.32 -1.03 -18.34
C PRO A 85 5.26 -1.91 -17.68
N ASN A 86 5.50 -3.22 -17.69
CA ASN A 86 4.58 -4.20 -17.11
C ASN A 86 4.29 -3.80 -15.65
N ARG A 87 3.00 -3.66 -15.34
CA ARG A 87 2.51 -3.37 -13.99
C ARG A 87 2.87 -4.60 -13.12
N CYS A 88 3.93 -4.53 -12.31
CA CYS A 88 4.36 -5.62 -11.42
C CYS A 88 3.25 -6.03 -10.44
#